data_AF-A0A453H3N0-F1
#
_entry.id   AF-A0A453H3N0-F1
#
_cell.length_a   1.000
_cell.length_b   1.000
_cell.length_c   1.000
_cell.angle_alpha   90.00
_cell.angle_beta   90.00
_cell.angle_gamma   90.00
#
_symmetry.space_group_name_H-M   'P 1'
#
loop_
_entity.id
_entity.type
_entity.pdbx_description
1 polymer ?
#
loop_
_entity_poly.entity_id
_entity_poly.type
_entity_poly.pdbx_seq_one_letter_code
_entity_poly.pdbx_strand_id
1 'polypeptide(L)'
;MKEYYCYKFHTRPSIFNPILHGGRLFQQFAVDTYIKIENSRLDYMWHHQNKIRADLYQGLLDSIQAGEQNGDAIGKRRVLASSFIGGPRDKIRRYLDAMALVRKYGKPDVFVTMTCNPNWEEITRELQFGQTPQDRPDIVVRVFKAKLEEMKKQLFEKAILGKVKAYTYVVEFQKRGLAHAHFLLIMTGKYKYTCPEQYDRIISAELPNKHKYPESMLTAYFEANSLHEKARGILYRDFQEYYTWQRQGKFWQEKKRAAVFQVGRMVSAHPAEGERYYLRVLLNHVTGATSYEDLRTVHGQVMPTFREAAEKRGLIEADNTLDDCMTEAELFRMPSSLRRLFATILVFCEPSDVRGLWNKHLDAMSEDYSRNCKCKHTVEQMVLRNIRDMWHSMGKDI
;
A
#
# COMPACT_ATOMS: atom_id res chain seq x y z
N MET A 1 28.93 23.06 -4.46
CA MET A 1 28.77 21.83 -5.28
C MET A 1 27.32 21.58 -5.69
N LYS A 2 26.35 21.51 -4.77
CA LYS A 2 24.92 21.30 -5.10
C LYS A 2 24.37 22.27 -6.16
N GLU A 3 24.58 23.58 -5.97
CA GLU A 3 24.08 24.63 -6.88
C GLU A 3 24.60 24.47 -8.32
N TYR A 4 25.88 24.13 -8.47
CA TYR A 4 26.49 23.86 -9.78
C TYR A 4 25.78 22.73 -10.53
N TYR A 5 25.47 21.62 -9.85
CA TYR A 5 24.76 20.50 -10.47
C TYR A 5 23.28 20.82 -10.72
N CYS A 6 22.63 21.59 -9.84
CA CYS A 6 21.29 22.12 -10.10
C CYS A 6 21.27 22.98 -11.37
N TYR A 7 22.30 23.81 -11.59
CA TYR A 7 22.47 24.60 -12.81
C TYR A 7 22.65 23.73 -14.06
N LYS A 8 23.34 22.57 -13.94
CA LYS A 8 23.50 21.60 -15.04
C LYS A 8 22.21 20.84 -15.35
N PHE A 9 21.38 20.56 -14.35
CA PHE A 9 20.05 19.92 -14.50
C PHE A 9 18.93 20.90 -14.85
N HIS A 10 19.25 22.18 -15.04
CA HIS A 10 18.27 23.17 -15.45
C HIS A 10 18.02 23.07 -16.96
N THR A 11 16.77 22.86 -17.34
CA THR A 11 16.33 22.97 -18.74
C THR A 11 16.22 24.44 -19.11
N ARG A 12 16.83 24.83 -20.23
CA ARG A 12 16.72 26.19 -20.77
C ARG A 12 15.98 26.12 -22.11
N PRO A 13 15.03 27.02 -22.38
CA PRO A 13 14.40 27.11 -23.69
C PRO A 13 15.47 27.20 -24.79
N SER A 14 15.26 26.46 -25.88
CA SER A 14 16.11 26.47 -27.08
C SER A 14 17.55 25.97 -26.91
N ILE A 15 17.93 25.43 -25.74
CA ILE A 15 19.26 24.85 -25.51
C ILE A 15 19.13 23.36 -25.22
N PHE A 16 19.72 22.55 -26.09
CA PHE A 16 19.78 21.10 -25.90
C PHE A 16 20.61 20.76 -24.65
N ASN A 17 20.05 19.97 -23.74
CA ASN A 17 20.75 19.51 -22.53
C ASN A 17 21.13 18.02 -22.68
N PRO A 18 22.37 17.69 -23.08
CA PRO A 18 22.76 16.30 -23.33
C PRO A 18 22.64 15.42 -22.07
N ILE A 19 22.80 16.01 -20.88
CA ILE A 19 22.70 15.27 -19.62
C ILE A 19 21.28 14.77 -19.41
N LEU A 20 20.26 15.63 -19.56
CA LEU A 20 18.86 15.24 -19.35
C LEU A 20 18.32 14.29 -20.43
N HIS A 21 19.00 14.19 -21.58
CA HIS A 21 18.69 13.27 -22.65
C HIS A 21 19.41 11.91 -22.54
N GLY A 22 20.30 11.74 -21.57
CA GLY A 22 21.11 10.53 -21.42
C GLY A 22 20.38 9.28 -20.88
N GLY A 23 19.09 9.37 -20.52
CA GLY A 23 18.31 8.25 -20.00
C GLY A 23 18.99 7.57 -18.80
N ARG A 24 19.41 6.31 -18.93
CA ARG A 24 20.16 5.62 -17.86
C ARG A 24 21.49 6.30 -17.49
N LEU A 25 22.20 6.89 -18.44
CA LEU A 25 23.43 7.63 -18.16
C LEU A 25 23.14 8.89 -17.32
N PHE A 26 21.99 9.53 -17.54
CA PHE A 26 21.54 10.63 -16.69
C PHE A 26 21.32 10.15 -15.25
N GLN A 27 20.61 9.03 -15.07
CA GLN A 27 20.34 8.47 -13.75
C GLN A 27 21.64 8.16 -13.00
N GLN A 28 22.60 7.50 -13.66
CA GLN A 28 23.91 7.23 -13.09
C GLN A 28 24.63 8.53 -12.72
N PHE A 29 24.67 9.50 -13.64
CA PHE A 29 25.29 10.80 -13.38
C PHE A 29 24.66 11.53 -12.18
N ALA A 30 23.34 11.44 -12.02
CA ALA A 30 22.63 12.03 -10.89
C ALA A 30 23.01 11.34 -9.56
N VAL A 31 23.12 10.01 -9.54
CA VAL A 31 23.55 9.23 -8.37
C VAL A 31 25.01 9.54 -8.02
N ASP A 32 25.91 9.51 -9.00
CA ASP A 32 27.34 9.81 -8.78
C ASP A 32 27.55 11.23 -8.25
N THR A 33 26.79 12.17 -8.78
CA THR A 33 26.76 13.56 -8.30
C THR A 33 26.29 13.66 -6.86
N TYR A 34 25.21 12.95 -6.50
CA TYR A 34 24.72 12.91 -5.14
C TYR A 34 25.76 12.31 -4.18
N ILE A 35 26.38 11.18 -4.55
CA ILE A 35 27.43 10.53 -3.75
C ILE A 35 28.61 11.48 -3.52
N LYS A 36 29.06 12.23 -4.55
CA LYS A 36 30.13 13.23 -4.40
C LYS A 36 29.77 14.31 -3.38
N ILE A 37 28.54 14.82 -3.43
CA ILE A 37 28.05 15.85 -2.49
C ILE A 37 27.95 15.27 -1.07
N GLU A 38 27.39 14.08 -0.92
CA GLU A 38 27.25 13.44 0.40
C GLU A 38 28.60 13.05 0.99
N ASN A 39 29.55 12.55 0.19
CA ASN A 39 30.92 12.30 0.63
C ASN A 39 31.59 13.57 1.16
N SER A 40 31.40 14.72 0.50
CA SER A 40 31.92 15.99 1.01
C SER A 40 31.28 16.40 2.34
N ARG A 41 29.98 16.13 2.54
CA ARG A 41 29.31 16.36 3.83
C ARG A 41 29.81 15.42 4.93
N LEU A 42 29.98 14.14 4.60
CA LEU A 42 30.53 13.15 5.52
C LEU A 42 31.96 13.48 5.90
N ASP A 43 32.76 13.96 4.95
CA ASP A 43 34.14 14.40 5.18
C ASP A 43 34.19 15.62 6.12
N TYR A 44 33.28 16.58 5.96
CA TYR A 44 33.12 17.67 6.92
C TYR A 44 32.84 17.12 8.32
N MET A 45 31.86 16.22 8.46
CA MET A 45 31.51 15.60 9.74
C MET A 45 32.68 14.80 10.33
N TRP A 46 33.47 14.15 9.48
CA TRP A 46 34.65 13.38 9.84
C TRP A 46 35.71 14.24 10.51
N HIS A 47 35.93 15.46 10.00
CA HIS A 47 36.94 16.39 10.51
C HIS A 47 36.45 17.31 11.64
N HIS A 48 35.13 17.40 11.87
CA HIS A 48 34.53 18.31 12.87
C HIS A 48 33.89 17.60 14.07
N GLN A 49 34.40 16.41 14.43
CA GLN A 49 33.83 15.58 15.51
C GLN A 49 33.78 16.26 16.88
N ASN A 50 34.74 17.12 17.22
CA ASN A 50 34.77 17.81 18.52
C ASN A 50 33.53 18.71 18.71
N LYS A 51 33.09 19.39 17.65
CA LYS A 51 31.87 20.22 17.68
C LYS A 51 30.61 19.36 17.77
N ILE A 52 30.53 18.32 16.93
CA ILE A 52 29.37 17.40 16.87
C ILE A 52 29.18 16.65 18.21
N ARG A 53 30.27 16.38 18.93
CA ARG A 53 30.25 15.77 20.26
C ARG A 53 29.89 16.76 21.35
N ALA A 54 30.28 18.03 21.25
CA ALA A 54 29.82 19.07 22.19
C ALA A 54 28.29 19.19 22.17
N ASP A 55 27.67 19.15 20.97
CA ASP A 55 26.21 19.11 20.82
C ASP A 55 25.58 17.86 21.49
N LEU A 56 26.33 16.78 21.68
CA LEU A 56 25.87 15.58 22.39
C LEU A 56 25.70 15.85 23.90
N TYR A 57 26.61 16.63 24.50
CA TYR A 57 26.60 16.92 25.94
C TYR A 57 25.49 17.91 26.33
N GLN A 58 25.06 18.79 25.43
CA GLN A 58 23.87 19.62 25.64
C GLN A 58 22.56 18.83 25.47
N GLY A 59 22.60 17.69 24.76
CA GLY A 59 21.48 16.75 24.57
C GLY A 59 21.50 15.57 25.54
N LEU A 60 21.69 15.83 26.84
CA LEU A 60 21.80 14.88 27.97
C LEU A 60 20.56 13.97 28.21
N LEU A 61 19.69 13.82 27.19
CA LEU A 61 18.54 12.92 27.16
C LEU A 61 18.85 11.60 26.41
N ASP A 62 19.88 11.56 25.56
CA ASP A 62 20.24 10.35 24.79
C ASP A 62 20.76 9.20 25.68
N SER A 63 21.28 9.52 26.87
CA SER A 63 21.80 8.54 27.85
C SER A 63 20.75 7.97 28.80
N ILE A 64 19.56 8.58 28.91
CA ILE A 64 18.55 8.16 29.91
C ILE A 64 17.66 7.02 29.38
N GLN A 65 17.54 6.85 28.06
CA GLN A 65 16.69 5.80 27.47
C GLN A 65 17.40 4.46 27.20
N ALA A 66 18.73 4.45 27.16
CA ALA A 66 19.50 3.22 27.15
C ALA A 66 19.85 2.90 28.61
N GLY A 67 18.97 2.16 29.29
CA GLY A 67 19.39 1.47 30.52
C GLY A 67 20.76 0.83 30.27
N GLU A 68 21.73 1.16 31.12
CA GLU A 68 23.16 0.89 30.96
C GLU A 68 23.47 -0.61 30.81
N GLN A 69 23.18 -1.19 29.65
CA GLN A 69 23.46 -2.60 29.35
C GLN A 69 24.02 -2.85 27.94
N ASN A 70 24.16 -1.82 27.09
CA ASN A 70 24.75 -1.98 25.74
C ASN A 70 26.16 -1.39 25.65
N GLY A 71 27.17 -2.26 25.78
CA GLY A 71 28.59 -1.91 25.65
C GLY A 71 28.99 -1.32 24.28
N ASP A 72 28.18 -1.52 23.24
CA ASP A 72 28.37 -0.97 21.90
C ASP A 72 28.29 0.58 21.83
N ALA A 73 27.74 1.23 22.85
CA ALA A 73 27.66 2.69 22.93
C ALA A 73 28.93 3.34 23.51
N ILE A 74 29.76 2.57 24.22
CA ILE A 74 30.98 3.06 24.87
C ILE A 74 32.12 3.02 23.84
N GLY A 75 32.70 4.19 23.52
CA GLY A 75 33.91 4.27 22.68
C GLY A 75 33.71 4.55 21.19
N LYS A 76 32.52 4.98 20.72
CA LYS A 76 32.35 5.41 19.31
C LYS A 76 33.21 6.62 18.99
N ARG A 77 34.32 6.39 18.26
CA ARG A 77 35.29 7.42 17.84
C ARG A 77 34.68 8.45 16.88
N ARG A 78 33.56 8.13 16.21
CA ARG A 78 32.89 9.03 15.26
C ARG A 78 31.37 8.92 15.37
N VAL A 79 30.70 10.07 15.34
CA VAL A 79 29.25 10.21 15.49
C VAL A 79 28.71 10.99 14.28
N LEU A 80 27.65 10.47 13.66
CA LEU A 80 26.89 11.23 12.66
C LEU A 80 25.97 12.21 13.39
N ALA A 81 25.94 13.47 12.94
CA ALA A 81 25.02 14.49 13.45
C ALA A 81 23.55 14.15 13.13
N SER A 82 22.61 14.68 13.92
CA SER A 82 21.16 14.57 13.66
C SER A 82 20.71 15.27 12.38
N SER A 83 21.55 16.15 11.81
CA SER A 83 21.32 16.79 10.50
C SER A 83 21.58 15.86 9.31
N PHE A 84 22.21 14.70 9.52
CA PHE A 84 22.42 13.71 8.47
C PHE A 84 21.16 12.86 8.26
N ILE A 85 20.43 13.17 7.19
CA ILE A 85 19.14 12.55 6.87
C ILE A 85 19.29 11.03 6.72
N GLY A 86 18.43 10.27 7.39
CA GLY A 86 18.46 8.80 7.35
C GLY A 86 19.50 8.14 8.28
N GLY A 87 20.35 8.93 8.93
CA GLY A 87 21.24 8.44 9.99
C GLY A 87 20.48 8.05 11.26
N PRO A 88 21.10 7.26 12.17
CA PRO A 88 20.45 6.82 13.41
C PRO A 88 19.88 7.97 14.24
N ARG A 89 20.63 9.06 14.40
CA ARG A 89 20.19 10.23 15.19
C ARG A 89 19.07 11.03 14.51
N ASP A 90 19.07 11.14 13.18
CA ASP A 90 17.96 11.78 12.47
C ASP A 90 16.67 10.97 12.63
N LYS A 91 16.76 9.64 12.54
CA LYS A 91 15.61 8.73 12.76
C LYS A 91 15.06 8.85 14.18
N ILE A 92 15.94 8.79 15.20
CA ILE A 92 15.54 8.94 16.61
C ILE A 92 14.91 10.32 16.84
N ARG A 93 15.54 11.40 16.36
CA ARG A 93 14.99 12.75 16.49
C ARG A 93 13.59 12.85 15.91
N ARG A 94 13.38 12.40 14.66
CA ARG A 94 12.06 12.43 14.02
C ARG A 94 11.01 11.62 14.78
N TYR A 95 11.41 10.46 15.32
CA TYR A 95 10.55 9.65 16.15
C TYR A 95 10.16 10.38 17.43
N LEU A 96 11.14 10.95 18.15
CA LEU A 96 10.90 11.71 19.39
C LEU A 96 10.03 12.96 19.13
N ASP A 97 10.27 13.69 18.04
CA ASP A 97 9.44 14.83 17.63
C ASP A 97 7.99 14.39 17.37
N ALA A 98 7.79 13.27 16.66
CA ALA A 98 6.46 12.71 16.43
C ALA A 98 5.79 12.26 17.73
N MET A 99 6.52 11.60 18.63
CA MET A 99 6.01 11.18 19.95
C MET A 99 5.67 12.38 20.84
N ALA A 100 6.45 13.46 20.76
CA ALA A 100 6.14 14.70 21.48
C ALA A 100 4.83 15.33 20.99
N LEU A 101 4.57 15.31 19.67
CA LEU A 101 3.28 15.75 19.12
C LEU A 101 2.13 14.87 19.62
N VAL A 102 2.30 13.55 19.61
CA VAL A 102 1.27 12.60 20.09
C VAL A 102 1.01 12.78 21.58
N ARG A 103 2.06 12.93 22.39
CA ARG A 103 1.93 13.18 23.83
C ARG A 103 1.19 14.47 24.14
N LYS A 104 1.43 15.53 23.35
CA LYS A 104 0.83 16.86 23.56
C LYS A 104 -0.59 16.97 23.01
N TYR A 105 -0.87 16.35 21.86
CA TYR A 105 -2.10 16.58 21.11
C TYR A 105 -3.00 15.33 20.97
N GLY A 106 -2.53 14.17 21.43
CA GLY A 106 -3.22 12.88 21.34
C GLY A 106 -2.84 12.09 20.09
N LYS A 107 -3.44 10.90 19.95
CA LYS A 107 -3.22 10.04 18.78
C LYS A 107 -3.67 10.71 17.48
N PRO A 108 -3.04 10.40 16.33
CA PRO A 108 -3.53 10.82 15.02
C PRO A 108 -4.95 10.30 14.76
N ASP A 109 -5.75 11.12 14.09
CA ASP A 109 -7.13 10.78 13.72
C ASP A 109 -7.24 10.36 12.24
N VAL A 110 -6.34 10.87 11.38
CA VAL A 110 -6.34 10.56 9.94
C VAL A 110 -4.95 10.19 9.46
N PHE A 111 -4.86 9.09 8.71
CA PHE A 111 -3.68 8.70 7.95
C PHE A 111 -3.92 8.93 6.46
N VAL A 112 -3.12 9.78 5.82
CA VAL A 112 -3.27 10.08 4.39
C VAL A 112 -2.03 9.64 3.63
N THR A 113 -2.22 8.91 2.54
CA THR A 113 -1.14 8.50 1.63
C THR A 113 -1.29 9.19 0.28
N MET A 114 -0.25 9.91 -0.16
CA MET A 114 -0.13 10.41 -1.52
C MET A 114 0.86 9.55 -2.29
N THR A 115 0.43 8.92 -3.38
CA THR A 115 1.28 8.09 -4.23
C THR A 115 1.59 8.81 -5.54
N CYS A 116 2.86 8.88 -5.91
CA CYS A 116 3.27 9.43 -7.20
C CYS A 116 2.72 8.56 -8.35
N ASN A 117 2.10 9.21 -9.34
CA ASN A 117 1.68 8.55 -10.58
C ASN A 117 2.55 9.05 -11.74
N PRO A 118 3.34 8.19 -12.40
CA PRO A 118 4.20 8.61 -13.51
C PRO A 118 3.42 9.05 -14.75
N ASN A 119 2.11 8.74 -14.81
CA ASN A 119 1.21 9.11 -15.89
C ASN A 119 0.45 10.43 -15.62
N TRP A 120 0.84 11.20 -14.61
CA TRP A 120 0.30 12.55 -14.44
C TRP A 120 0.57 13.39 -15.69
N GLU A 121 -0.44 14.16 -16.10
CA GLU A 121 -0.41 14.93 -17.35
C GLU A 121 0.75 15.93 -17.39
N GLU A 122 1.13 16.50 -16.24
CA GLU A 122 2.27 17.40 -16.13
C GLU A 122 3.61 16.68 -16.32
N ILE A 123 3.69 15.38 -16.02
CA ILE A 123 4.88 14.59 -16.33
C ILE A 123 4.88 14.29 -17.82
N THR A 124 3.81 13.70 -18.34
CA THR A 124 3.76 13.23 -19.73
C THR A 124 3.89 14.36 -20.75
N ARG A 125 3.36 15.56 -20.43
CA ARG A 125 3.48 16.75 -21.28
C ARG A 125 4.91 17.27 -21.39
N GLU A 126 5.73 17.09 -20.36
CA GLU A 126 7.11 17.57 -20.31
C GLU A 126 8.12 16.55 -20.85
N LEU A 127 7.67 15.33 -21.17
CA LEU A 127 8.49 14.32 -21.82
C LEU A 127 8.64 14.62 -23.30
N GLN A 128 9.86 14.48 -23.81
CA GLN A 128 10.13 14.61 -25.23
C GLN A 128 9.94 13.28 -25.97
N PHE A 129 9.95 13.33 -27.31
CA PHE A 129 9.76 12.15 -28.15
C PHE A 129 10.72 11.01 -27.74
N GLY A 130 10.15 9.83 -27.49
CA GLY A 130 10.90 8.63 -27.08
C GLY A 130 11.28 8.56 -25.60
N GLN A 131 11.08 9.62 -24.80
CA GLN A 131 11.33 9.58 -23.36
C GLN A 131 10.20 8.90 -22.59
N THR A 132 10.57 8.19 -21.53
CA THR A 132 9.62 7.68 -20.53
C THR A 132 9.79 8.43 -19.20
N PRO A 133 8.80 8.37 -18.29
CA PRO A 133 8.95 8.95 -16.94
C PRO A 133 10.18 8.43 -16.19
N GLN A 134 10.63 7.20 -16.47
CA GLN A 134 11.83 6.62 -15.87
C GLN A 134 13.10 7.30 -16.36
N ASP A 135 13.14 7.78 -17.61
CA ASP A 135 14.29 8.48 -18.17
C ASP A 135 14.44 9.90 -17.60
N ARG A 136 13.35 10.47 -17.06
CA ARG A 136 13.28 11.83 -16.51
C ARG A 136 12.83 11.86 -15.04
N PRO A 137 13.56 11.22 -14.12
CA PRO A 137 13.22 11.22 -12.69
C PRO A 137 13.20 12.63 -12.08
N ASP A 138 13.92 13.58 -12.67
CA ASP A 138 13.89 14.99 -12.28
C ASP A 138 12.50 15.63 -12.47
N ILE A 139 11.81 15.32 -13.57
CA ILE A 139 10.44 15.78 -13.81
C ILE A 139 9.50 15.11 -12.81
N VAL A 140 9.59 13.78 -12.68
CA VAL A 140 8.72 12.99 -11.78
C VAL A 140 8.76 13.54 -10.35
N VAL A 141 9.96 13.74 -9.80
CA VAL A 141 10.14 14.25 -8.43
C VAL A 141 9.70 15.71 -8.30
N ARG A 142 9.91 16.56 -9.32
CA ARG A 142 9.44 17.95 -9.31
C ARG A 142 7.91 18.05 -9.31
N VAL A 143 7.24 17.28 -10.17
CA VAL A 143 5.77 17.24 -10.23
C VAL A 143 5.20 16.68 -8.92
N PHE A 144 5.77 15.59 -8.40
CA PHE A 144 5.38 15.06 -7.09
C PHE A 144 5.51 16.12 -5.99
N LYS A 145 6.64 16.84 -5.93
CA LYS A 145 6.83 17.91 -4.96
C LYS A 145 5.79 19.03 -5.12
N ALA A 146 5.52 19.46 -6.35
CA ALA A 146 4.52 20.50 -6.60
C ALA A 146 3.12 20.06 -6.13
N LYS A 147 2.71 18.83 -6.44
CA LYS A 147 1.43 18.27 -5.97
C LYS A 147 1.40 18.06 -4.46
N LEU A 148 2.53 17.68 -3.84
CA LEU A 148 2.65 17.57 -2.39
C LEU A 148 2.41 18.92 -1.71
N GLU A 149 2.99 20.00 -2.23
CA GLU A 149 2.77 21.35 -1.69
C GLU A 149 1.32 21.81 -1.90
N GLU A 150 0.70 21.53 -3.04
CA GLU A 150 -0.73 21.81 -3.23
C GLU A 150 -1.61 21.00 -2.26
N MET A 151 -1.29 19.72 -2.05
CA MET A 151 -2.00 18.88 -1.08
C MET A 151 -1.90 19.44 0.33
N LYS A 152 -0.72 19.94 0.75
CA LYS A 152 -0.57 20.61 2.04
C LYS A 152 -1.45 21.85 2.15
N LYS A 153 -1.54 22.67 1.10
CA LYS A 153 -2.45 23.83 1.08
C LYS A 153 -3.90 23.39 1.23
N GLN A 154 -4.31 22.34 0.52
CA GLN A 154 -5.66 21.80 0.65
C GLN A 154 -5.94 21.30 2.08
N LEU A 155 -5.02 20.54 2.68
CA LEU A 155 -5.18 19.98 4.01
C LEU A 155 -5.15 21.05 5.12
N PHE A 156 -4.23 22.01 5.04
CA PHE A 156 -3.92 22.91 6.16
C PHE A 156 -4.50 24.31 6.02
N GLU A 157 -4.62 24.84 4.80
CA GLU A 157 -5.18 26.18 4.54
C GLU A 157 -6.67 26.08 4.20
N LYS A 158 -7.02 25.24 3.22
CA LYS A 158 -8.42 25.03 2.81
C LYS A 158 -9.20 24.11 3.76
N ALA A 159 -8.49 23.41 4.65
CA ALA A 159 -9.06 22.52 5.66
C ALA A 159 -10.08 21.52 5.07
N ILE A 160 -9.74 20.87 3.94
CA ILE A 160 -10.66 19.96 3.24
C ILE A 160 -11.11 18.75 4.07
N LEU A 161 -10.29 18.35 5.05
CA LEU A 161 -10.62 17.30 6.03
C LEU A 161 -11.04 17.91 7.39
N GLY A 162 -11.21 19.23 7.49
CA GLY A 162 -11.36 19.94 8.74
C GLY A 162 -10.04 20.47 9.29
N LYS A 163 -10.09 21.16 10.44
CA LYS A 163 -8.91 21.87 10.98
C LYS A 163 -7.95 20.93 11.70
N VAL A 164 -6.75 20.82 11.14
CA VAL A 164 -5.61 20.08 11.72
C VAL A 164 -4.99 20.88 12.87
N LYS A 165 -4.82 20.24 14.03
CA LYS A 165 -4.16 20.81 15.23
C LYS A 165 -2.64 20.62 15.18
N ALA A 166 -2.21 19.44 14.75
CA ALA A 166 -0.82 19.07 14.58
C ALA A 166 -0.69 17.99 13.50
N TYR A 167 0.47 17.89 12.86
CA TYR A 167 0.73 16.85 11.88
C TYR A 167 2.20 16.46 11.85
N THR A 168 2.46 15.26 11.37
CA THR A 168 3.79 14.84 10.91
C THR A 168 3.64 14.16 9.56
N TYR A 169 4.65 14.26 8.71
CA TYR A 169 4.64 13.55 7.43
C TYR A 169 6.04 13.13 7.02
N VAL A 170 6.11 12.04 6.25
CA VAL A 170 7.35 11.52 5.66
C VAL A 170 7.15 11.35 4.17
N VAL A 171 8.24 11.51 3.42
CA VAL A 171 8.31 11.17 1.99
C VAL A 171 9.31 10.04 1.83
N GLU A 172 8.87 8.95 1.24
CA GLU A 172 9.64 7.73 1.07
C GLU A 172 9.58 7.28 -0.40
N PHE A 173 10.60 6.55 -0.83
CA PHE A 173 10.62 5.91 -2.14
C PHE A 173 10.40 4.41 -1.94
N GLN A 174 9.22 3.91 -2.32
CA GLN A 174 8.88 2.49 -2.15
C GLN A 174 9.59 1.62 -3.20
N LYS A 175 9.47 0.29 -3.08
CA LYS A 175 10.19 -0.73 -3.91
C LYS A 175 10.11 -0.54 -5.44
N ARG A 176 9.13 0.24 -5.95
CA ARG A 176 8.99 0.58 -7.39
C ARG A 176 9.70 1.89 -7.79
N GLY A 177 10.41 2.54 -6.87
CA GLY A 177 11.24 3.72 -7.11
C GLY A 177 10.51 5.05 -7.19
N LEU A 178 9.20 5.09 -6.92
CA LEU A 178 8.39 6.31 -6.95
C LEU A 178 8.19 6.86 -5.54
N ALA A 179 8.00 8.18 -5.46
CA ALA A 179 7.80 8.87 -4.19
C ALA A 179 6.39 8.63 -3.64
N HIS A 180 6.29 8.44 -2.33
CA HIS A 180 5.05 8.38 -1.57
C HIS A 180 5.17 9.31 -0.38
N ALA A 181 4.10 10.00 -0.03
CA ALA A 181 4.02 10.78 1.20
C ALA A 181 3.00 10.15 2.13
N HIS A 182 3.37 9.99 3.40
CA HIS A 182 2.47 9.54 4.45
C HIS A 182 2.30 10.67 5.46
N PHE A 183 1.05 11.06 5.72
CA PHE A 183 0.68 12.09 6.67
C PHE A 183 -0.06 11.46 7.85
N LEU A 184 0.31 11.87 9.06
CA LEU A 184 -0.47 11.65 10.27
C LEU A 184 -1.04 12.99 10.71
N LEU A 185 -2.36 13.11 10.71
CA LEU A 185 -3.07 14.33 11.06
C LEU A 185 -3.75 14.15 12.42
N ILE A 186 -3.49 15.09 13.34
CA ILE A 186 -4.18 15.20 14.63
C ILE A 186 -5.16 16.36 14.50
N MET A 187 -6.45 16.08 14.56
CA MET A 187 -7.52 17.03 14.28
C MET A 187 -7.88 17.83 15.53
N THR A 188 -8.35 19.06 15.33
CA THR A 188 -8.92 19.84 16.44
C THR A 188 -10.25 19.23 16.89
N GLY A 189 -10.60 19.38 18.19
CA GLY A 189 -11.67 18.59 18.82
C GLY A 189 -13.01 18.56 18.07
N LYS A 190 -13.46 19.69 17.53
CA LYS A 190 -14.72 19.79 16.76
C LYS A 190 -14.68 19.19 15.35
N TYR A 191 -13.50 18.80 14.85
CA TYR A 191 -13.32 18.17 13.54
C TYR A 191 -12.80 16.72 13.67
N LYS A 192 -12.81 16.15 14.88
CA LYS A 192 -12.57 14.71 15.03
C LYS A 192 -13.78 13.96 14.48
N TYR A 193 -13.51 12.86 13.78
CA TYR A 193 -14.55 11.96 13.29
C TYR A 193 -14.87 10.95 14.39
N THR A 194 -16.14 10.92 14.81
CA THR A 194 -16.61 10.14 15.96
C THR A 194 -17.78 9.23 15.61
N CYS A 195 -18.34 9.31 14.40
CA CYS A 195 -19.41 8.42 13.95
C CYS A 195 -19.23 8.02 12.46
N PRO A 196 -19.79 6.86 12.05
CA PRO A 196 -19.66 6.34 10.67
C PRO A 196 -20.06 7.33 9.58
N GLU A 197 -21.13 8.09 9.78
CA GLU A 197 -21.67 9.01 8.79
C GLU A 197 -20.71 10.16 8.46
N GLN A 198 -19.80 10.49 9.38
CA GLN A 198 -18.75 11.48 9.14
C GLN A 198 -17.63 10.92 8.25
N TYR A 199 -17.30 9.63 8.39
CA TYR A 199 -16.33 8.95 7.53
C TYR A 199 -16.86 8.80 6.11
N ASP A 200 -18.12 8.41 5.94
CA ASP A 200 -18.75 8.25 4.63
C ASP A 200 -18.79 9.55 3.81
N ARG A 201 -18.81 10.71 4.48
CA ARG A 201 -18.78 12.03 3.83
C ARG A 201 -17.42 12.41 3.25
N ILE A 202 -16.34 11.86 3.79
CA ILE A 202 -14.96 12.23 3.40
C ILE A 202 -14.28 11.16 2.55
N ILE A 203 -14.78 9.92 2.62
CA ILE A 203 -14.28 8.81 1.81
C ILE A 203 -15.06 8.80 0.50
N SER A 204 -14.36 9.05 -0.60
CA SER A 204 -14.91 8.89 -1.94
C SER A 204 -13.92 8.14 -2.83
N ALA A 205 -14.46 7.42 -3.80
CA ALA A 205 -13.68 6.79 -4.86
C ALA A 205 -14.30 7.19 -6.20
N GLU A 206 -13.48 7.76 -7.09
CA GLU A 206 -13.91 8.11 -8.43
C GLU A 206 -13.45 7.01 -9.40
N LEU A 207 -14.37 6.54 -10.25
CA LEU A 207 -13.99 5.70 -11.38
C LEU A 207 -13.21 6.56 -12.38
N PRO A 208 -12.08 6.06 -12.92
CA PRO A 208 -11.32 6.80 -13.92
C PRO A 208 -12.22 7.09 -15.13
N ASN A 209 -12.18 8.34 -15.61
CA ASN A 209 -12.96 8.77 -16.76
C ASN A 209 -12.63 7.87 -17.98
N LYS A 210 -13.64 7.14 -18.49
CA LYS A 210 -13.50 6.17 -19.59
C LYS A 210 -12.91 6.79 -20.86
N HIS A 211 -13.18 8.07 -21.13
CA HIS A 211 -12.64 8.77 -22.30
C HIS A 211 -11.20 9.25 -22.10
N LYS A 212 -10.82 9.64 -20.86
CA LYS A 212 -9.46 10.10 -20.53
C LYS A 212 -8.48 8.94 -20.33
N TYR A 213 -8.95 7.79 -19.85
CA TYR A 213 -8.15 6.59 -19.62
C TYR A 213 -8.70 5.44 -20.47
N PRO A 214 -8.42 5.43 -21.79
CA PRO A 214 -9.00 4.44 -22.69
C PRO A 214 -8.50 3.04 -22.35
N GLU A 215 -9.27 2.08 -22.83
CA GLU A 215 -9.23 0.63 -22.61
C GLU A 215 -7.90 0.02 -22.12
N SER A 216 -8.03 -0.82 -21.10
CA SER A 216 -6.93 -1.67 -20.61
C SER A 216 -6.67 -2.84 -21.54
N MET A 217 -5.51 -3.49 -21.40
CA MET A 217 -5.21 -4.74 -22.12
C MET A 217 -6.27 -5.83 -21.87
N LEU A 218 -6.91 -5.84 -20.70
CA LEU A 218 -7.97 -6.78 -20.36
C LEU A 218 -9.29 -6.47 -21.08
N THR A 219 -9.69 -5.21 -21.13
CA THR A 219 -10.90 -4.81 -21.86
C THR A 219 -10.74 -4.98 -23.37
N ALA A 220 -9.54 -4.73 -23.91
CA ALA A 220 -9.24 -5.04 -25.30
C ALA A 220 -9.20 -6.56 -25.55
N TYR A 221 -8.85 -7.39 -24.55
CA TYR A 221 -8.96 -8.85 -24.66
C TYR A 221 -10.42 -9.30 -24.77
N PHE A 222 -11.30 -8.71 -23.97
CA PHE A 222 -12.75 -8.93 -24.08
C PHE A 222 -13.31 -8.54 -25.45
N GLU A 223 -12.86 -7.40 -25.99
CA GLU A 223 -13.20 -6.98 -27.34
C GLU A 223 -12.68 -7.96 -28.39
N ALA A 224 -11.41 -8.39 -28.28
CA ALA A 224 -10.83 -9.38 -29.19
C ALA A 224 -11.60 -10.71 -29.18
N ASN A 225 -12.06 -11.18 -28.01
CA ASN A 225 -12.93 -12.36 -27.90
C ASN A 225 -14.30 -12.15 -28.57
N SER A 226 -14.81 -10.93 -28.56
CA SER A 226 -16.06 -10.58 -29.20
C SER A 226 -15.91 -10.61 -30.73
N LEU A 227 -14.82 -10.05 -31.24
CA LEU A 227 -14.55 -9.85 -32.68
C LEU A 227 -13.94 -11.06 -33.39
N HIS A 228 -13.14 -11.88 -32.68
CA HIS A 228 -12.34 -12.92 -33.29
C HIS A 228 -12.59 -14.27 -32.63
N GLU A 229 -13.09 -15.23 -33.42
CA GLU A 229 -13.41 -16.58 -32.92
C GLU A 229 -12.17 -17.32 -32.40
N LYS A 230 -11.01 -17.12 -33.04
CA LYS A 230 -9.73 -17.67 -32.59
C LYS A 230 -9.30 -17.18 -31.20
N ALA A 231 -9.66 -15.95 -30.82
CA ALA A 231 -9.28 -15.40 -29.52
C ALA A 231 -10.00 -16.12 -28.37
N ARG A 232 -11.21 -16.64 -28.61
CA ARG A 232 -12.08 -17.23 -27.59
C ARG A 232 -11.50 -18.49 -26.92
N GLY A 233 -10.58 -19.18 -27.59
CA GLY A 233 -9.90 -20.36 -27.06
C GLY A 233 -8.65 -20.06 -26.23
N ILE A 234 -8.28 -18.78 -26.05
CA ILE A 234 -7.00 -18.39 -25.47
C ILE A 234 -7.22 -17.74 -24.10
N LEU A 235 -6.48 -18.21 -23.10
CA LEU A 235 -6.47 -17.61 -21.77
C LEU A 235 -5.84 -16.23 -21.82
N TYR A 236 -6.31 -15.32 -20.96
CA TYR A 236 -5.74 -13.97 -20.90
C TYR A 236 -4.22 -13.99 -20.61
N ARG A 237 -3.76 -14.95 -19.80
CA ARG A 237 -2.34 -15.12 -19.45
C ARG A 237 -1.46 -15.51 -20.67
N ASP A 238 -2.03 -16.26 -21.60
CA ASP A 238 -1.35 -16.83 -22.77
C ASP A 238 -1.61 -15.97 -24.03
N PHE A 239 -2.43 -14.92 -23.91
CA PHE A 239 -2.88 -14.11 -25.04
C PHE A 239 -1.73 -13.45 -25.83
N GLN A 240 -0.66 -13.08 -25.12
CA GLN A 240 0.54 -12.45 -25.71
C GLN A 240 1.36 -13.40 -26.58
N GLU A 241 1.12 -14.71 -26.50
CA GLU A 241 1.76 -15.67 -27.37
C GLU A 241 1.23 -15.52 -28.81
N TYR A 242 -0.06 -15.24 -28.95
CA TYR A 242 -0.79 -15.18 -30.23
C TYR A 242 -1.07 -13.75 -30.72
N TYR A 243 -1.20 -12.79 -29.81
CA TYR A 243 -1.52 -11.40 -30.12
C TYR A 243 -0.43 -10.46 -29.61
N THR A 244 -0.18 -9.38 -30.36
CA THR A 244 0.74 -8.31 -29.96
C THR A 244 -0.05 -7.09 -29.54
N TRP A 245 0.31 -6.51 -28.39
CA TRP A 245 -0.32 -5.28 -27.90
C TRP A 245 0.12 -4.07 -28.71
N GLN A 246 -0.81 -3.41 -29.39
CA GLN A 246 -0.57 -2.16 -30.10
C GLN A 246 -0.80 -0.98 -29.15
N ARG A 247 0.29 -0.41 -28.66
CA ARG A 247 0.25 0.74 -27.73
C ARG A 247 -0.41 1.97 -28.37
N GLN A 248 -0.20 2.15 -29.67
CA GLN A 248 -0.90 3.16 -30.47
C GLN A 248 -2.24 2.55 -30.90
N GLY A 249 -3.34 3.10 -30.39
CA GLY A 249 -4.69 2.59 -30.63
C GLY A 249 -5.23 1.64 -29.56
N LYS A 250 -4.38 1.10 -28.68
CA LYS A 250 -4.77 0.26 -27.52
C LYS A 250 -5.61 -0.99 -27.87
N PHE A 251 -5.14 -1.77 -28.83
CA PHE A 251 -5.82 -2.99 -29.27
C PHE A 251 -4.85 -4.17 -29.40
N TRP A 252 -5.40 -5.38 -29.51
CA TRP A 252 -4.66 -6.60 -29.76
C TRP A 252 -4.62 -6.92 -31.24
N GLN A 253 -3.41 -7.09 -31.80
CA GLN A 253 -3.24 -7.47 -33.20
C GLN A 253 -2.77 -8.92 -33.31
N GLU A 254 -3.47 -9.75 -34.09
CA GLU A 254 -3.09 -11.15 -34.35
C GLU A 254 -1.71 -11.20 -35.00
N LYS A 255 -0.83 -12.06 -34.48
CA LYS A 255 0.49 -12.29 -35.06
C LYS A 255 0.36 -13.08 -36.35
N LYS A 256 0.88 -12.53 -37.45
CA LYS A 256 0.88 -13.20 -38.78
C LYS A 256 2.00 -14.24 -38.95
N ARG A 257 2.96 -14.34 -38.02
CA ARG A 257 4.09 -15.27 -38.06
C ARG A 257 4.45 -15.74 -36.64
N ALA A 258 4.96 -16.97 -36.51
CA ALA A 258 5.52 -17.51 -35.27
C ALA A 258 6.84 -16.79 -34.93
N ALA A 259 6.75 -15.52 -34.52
CA ALA A 259 7.89 -14.77 -34.00
C ALA A 259 7.93 -14.91 -32.48
N VAL A 260 9.15 -15.16 -31.97
CA VAL A 260 9.63 -15.11 -30.58
C VAL A 260 8.55 -15.37 -29.51
N PHE A 261 8.66 -16.51 -28.84
CA PHE A 261 7.87 -16.85 -27.66
C PHE A 261 7.89 -15.70 -26.64
N GLN A 262 6.72 -15.16 -26.32
CA GLN A 262 6.55 -14.05 -25.38
C GLN A 262 5.61 -14.49 -24.27
N VAL A 263 6.16 -14.61 -23.05
CA VAL A 263 5.38 -14.97 -21.87
C VAL A 263 4.66 -13.74 -21.33
N GLY A 264 3.33 -13.80 -21.31
CA GLY A 264 2.50 -12.81 -20.64
C GLY A 264 2.72 -12.79 -19.13
N ARG A 265 2.99 -11.61 -18.56
CA ARG A 265 3.02 -11.43 -17.10
C ARG A 265 1.73 -10.81 -16.63
N MET A 266 0.86 -11.62 -16.01
CA MET A 266 -0.25 -11.08 -15.24
C MET A 266 0.24 -10.50 -13.92
N VAL A 267 -0.40 -9.42 -13.49
CA VAL A 267 -0.08 -8.77 -12.21
C VAL A 267 -0.37 -9.75 -11.08
N SER A 268 0.59 -9.94 -10.17
CA SER A 268 0.34 -10.73 -8.96
C SER A 268 -0.72 -10.05 -8.10
N ALA A 269 -1.61 -10.85 -7.52
CA ALA A 269 -2.59 -10.40 -6.55
C ALA A 269 -2.51 -11.34 -5.35
N HIS A 270 -2.45 -10.79 -4.15
CA HIS A 270 -2.52 -11.52 -2.89
C HIS A 270 -3.99 -11.81 -2.52
N PRO A 271 -4.33 -12.95 -1.89
CA PRO A 271 -5.71 -13.25 -1.47
C PRO A 271 -6.40 -12.12 -0.69
N ALA A 272 -5.68 -11.43 0.20
CA ALA A 272 -6.16 -10.26 0.94
C ALA A 272 -6.57 -9.05 0.05
N GLU A 273 -6.25 -9.04 -1.24
CA GLU A 273 -6.71 -8.02 -2.19
C GLU A 273 -8.15 -8.27 -2.71
N GLY A 274 -8.86 -9.27 -2.17
CA GLY A 274 -10.29 -9.50 -2.37
C GLY A 274 -10.67 -9.77 -3.83
N GLU A 275 -11.68 -9.06 -4.34
CA GLU A 275 -12.21 -9.22 -5.71
C GLU A 275 -11.13 -9.18 -6.80
N ARG A 276 -10.02 -8.46 -6.57
CA ARG A 276 -8.90 -8.41 -7.51
C ARG A 276 -8.16 -9.75 -7.61
N TYR A 277 -8.02 -10.46 -6.49
CA TYR A 277 -7.45 -11.80 -6.47
C TYR A 277 -8.34 -12.79 -7.23
N TYR A 278 -9.64 -12.78 -6.95
CA TYR A 278 -10.59 -13.69 -7.60
C TYR A 278 -10.74 -13.42 -9.09
N LEU A 279 -10.73 -12.15 -9.50
CA LEU A 279 -10.62 -11.78 -10.92
C LEU A 279 -9.39 -12.42 -11.58
N ARG A 280 -8.22 -12.36 -10.94
CA ARG A 280 -7.00 -13.01 -11.46
C ARG A 280 -7.14 -14.53 -11.51
N VAL A 281 -7.78 -15.16 -10.54
CA VAL A 281 -8.06 -16.60 -10.56
C VAL A 281 -8.89 -16.95 -11.79
N LEU A 282 -9.99 -16.24 -12.04
CA LEU A 282 -10.84 -16.46 -13.21
C LEU A 282 -10.08 -16.25 -14.52
N LEU A 283 -9.26 -15.21 -14.64
CA LEU A 283 -8.47 -14.94 -15.85
C LEU A 283 -7.41 -16.02 -16.16
N ASN A 284 -7.05 -16.85 -15.18
CA ASN A 284 -6.16 -18.00 -15.39
C ASN A 284 -6.89 -19.25 -15.90
N HIS A 285 -8.21 -19.30 -15.81
CA HIS A 285 -8.98 -20.55 -16.01
C HIS A 285 -10.16 -20.40 -16.97
N VAL A 286 -10.62 -19.18 -17.22
CA VAL A 286 -11.76 -18.89 -18.10
C VAL A 286 -11.24 -18.27 -19.40
N THR A 287 -11.53 -18.93 -20.51
CA THR A 287 -11.26 -18.44 -21.87
C THR A 287 -12.52 -17.77 -22.44
N GLY A 288 -12.33 -16.88 -23.42
CA GLY A 288 -13.42 -16.40 -24.27
C GLY A 288 -14.38 -15.40 -23.65
N ALA A 289 -14.15 -14.98 -22.40
CA ALA A 289 -14.95 -13.94 -21.77
C ALA A 289 -14.95 -12.65 -22.62
N THR A 290 -16.14 -12.13 -22.91
CA THR A 290 -16.37 -10.91 -23.71
C THR A 290 -16.65 -9.68 -22.86
N SER A 291 -16.75 -9.85 -21.54
CA SER A 291 -16.91 -8.78 -20.57
C SER A 291 -16.57 -9.28 -19.16
N TYR A 292 -16.53 -8.35 -18.19
CA TYR A 292 -16.46 -8.74 -16.77
C TYR A 292 -17.67 -9.55 -16.32
N GLU A 293 -18.84 -9.31 -16.90
CA GLU A 293 -20.07 -10.03 -16.59
C GLU A 293 -20.03 -11.47 -17.11
N ASP A 294 -19.53 -11.64 -18.34
CA ASP A 294 -19.33 -12.94 -18.95
C ASP A 294 -18.29 -13.76 -18.16
N LEU A 295 -17.21 -13.11 -17.72
CA LEU A 295 -16.17 -13.75 -16.90
C LEU A 295 -16.71 -14.32 -15.57
N ARG A 296 -17.70 -13.65 -14.96
CA ARG A 296 -18.37 -14.11 -13.72
C ARG A 296 -19.64 -14.94 -14.00
N THR A 297 -19.94 -15.24 -15.26
CA THR A 297 -21.07 -16.11 -15.62
C THR A 297 -20.64 -17.56 -15.49
N VAL A 298 -21.43 -18.35 -14.78
CA VAL A 298 -21.20 -19.78 -14.56
C VAL A 298 -22.50 -20.53 -14.82
N HIS A 299 -22.49 -21.46 -15.78
CA HIS A 299 -23.68 -22.19 -16.24
C HIS A 299 -24.88 -21.29 -16.62
N GLY A 300 -24.60 -20.16 -17.30
CA GLY A 300 -25.64 -19.22 -17.73
C GLY A 300 -26.17 -18.29 -16.62
N GLN A 301 -25.67 -18.40 -15.39
CA GLN A 301 -26.01 -17.49 -14.30
C GLN A 301 -24.85 -16.54 -14.00
N VAL A 302 -25.15 -15.24 -14.00
CA VAL A 302 -24.21 -14.19 -13.63
C VAL A 302 -24.05 -14.16 -12.12
N MET A 303 -22.85 -14.43 -11.61
CA MET A 303 -22.58 -14.37 -10.18
C MET A 303 -22.37 -12.93 -9.71
N PRO A 304 -22.86 -12.53 -8.52
CA PRO A 304 -22.66 -11.20 -7.93
C PRO A 304 -21.20 -10.75 -7.84
N THR A 305 -20.29 -11.66 -7.51
CA THR A 305 -18.86 -11.38 -7.28
C THR A 305 -17.95 -12.31 -8.10
N PHE A 306 -16.70 -11.90 -8.34
CA PHE A 306 -15.70 -12.78 -8.96
C PHE A 306 -15.35 -13.95 -8.03
N ARG A 307 -15.43 -13.74 -6.72
CA ARG A 307 -15.26 -14.79 -5.72
C ARG A 307 -16.26 -15.92 -5.92
N GLU A 308 -17.56 -15.60 -5.88
CA GLU A 308 -18.61 -16.60 -6.03
C GLU A 308 -18.54 -17.33 -7.38
N ALA A 309 -18.14 -16.63 -8.44
CA ALA A 309 -17.89 -17.27 -9.74
C ALA A 309 -16.71 -18.26 -9.68
N ALA A 310 -15.64 -17.94 -8.97
CA ALA A 310 -14.49 -18.83 -8.80
C ALA A 310 -14.83 -20.04 -7.91
N GLU A 311 -15.57 -19.84 -6.82
CA GLU A 311 -16.08 -20.91 -5.94
C GLU A 311 -17.00 -21.86 -6.71
N LYS A 312 -17.98 -21.32 -7.44
CA LYS A 312 -18.94 -22.12 -8.23
C LYS A 312 -18.28 -22.90 -9.37
N ARG A 313 -17.12 -22.45 -9.84
CA ARG A 313 -16.28 -23.17 -10.83
C ARG A 313 -15.32 -24.18 -10.17
N GLY A 314 -15.28 -24.28 -8.84
CA GLY A 314 -14.36 -25.14 -8.10
C GLY A 314 -12.88 -24.73 -8.22
N LEU A 315 -12.61 -23.46 -8.55
CA LEU A 315 -11.24 -22.93 -8.70
C LEU A 315 -10.61 -22.51 -7.38
N ILE A 316 -11.45 -22.29 -6.38
CA ILE A 316 -11.10 -22.04 -4.99
C ILE A 316 -12.02 -22.91 -4.16
N GLU A 317 -11.48 -23.54 -3.13
CA GLU A 317 -12.29 -24.22 -2.13
C GLU A 317 -13.15 -23.16 -1.42
N ALA A 318 -14.43 -23.47 -1.21
CA ALA A 318 -15.22 -22.71 -0.26
C ALA A 318 -14.45 -22.78 1.07
N ASP A 319 -14.22 -21.64 1.71
CA ASP A 319 -13.37 -21.52 2.89
C ASP A 319 -14.07 -22.11 4.14
N ASN A 320 -14.43 -23.40 4.08
CA ASN A 320 -15.02 -24.16 5.16
C ASN A 320 -13.95 -24.79 6.05
N THR A 321 -12.66 -24.68 5.73
CA THR A 321 -11.58 -25.25 6.53
C THR A 321 -11.59 -24.76 7.99
N LEU A 322 -11.98 -23.50 8.20
CA LEU A 322 -12.10 -22.90 9.53
C LEU A 322 -13.35 -23.39 10.27
N ASP A 323 -14.43 -23.63 9.53
CA ASP A 323 -15.69 -24.19 10.01
C ASP A 323 -15.54 -25.69 10.37
N ASP A 324 -14.89 -26.46 9.50
CA ASP A 324 -14.55 -27.87 9.73
C ASP A 324 -13.59 -27.99 10.93
N CYS A 325 -12.59 -27.11 11.04
CA CYS A 325 -11.68 -27.07 12.19
C CYS A 325 -12.41 -26.82 13.51
N MET A 326 -13.35 -25.87 13.52
CA MET A 326 -14.18 -25.60 14.70
C MET A 326 -15.12 -26.77 15.00
N THR A 327 -15.79 -27.32 13.98
CA THR A 327 -16.69 -28.48 14.09
C THR A 327 -15.96 -29.71 14.65
N GLU A 328 -14.73 -29.97 14.21
CA GLU A 328 -13.91 -31.06 14.74
C GLU A 328 -13.56 -30.81 16.21
N ALA A 329 -13.15 -29.58 16.55
CA ALA A 329 -12.80 -29.22 17.92
C ALA A 329 -13.97 -29.31 18.91
N GLU A 330 -15.20 -29.04 18.46
CA GLU A 330 -16.42 -29.17 19.29
C GLU A 330 -16.60 -30.56 19.88
N LEU A 331 -16.10 -31.61 19.21
CA LEU A 331 -16.24 -32.99 19.65
C LEU A 331 -15.41 -33.31 20.91
N PHE A 332 -14.34 -32.58 21.18
CA PHE A 332 -13.37 -32.96 22.22
C PHE A 332 -12.79 -31.81 23.04
N ARG A 333 -13.15 -30.55 22.75
CA ARG A 333 -12.62 -29.38 23.46
C ARG A 333 -13.67 -28.72 24.35
N MET A 334 -13.19 -28.19 25.47
CA MET A 334 -14.02 -27.39 26.38
C MET A 334 -14.39 -26.03 25.75
N PRO A 335 -15.54 -25.43 26.09
CA PRO A 335 -16.00 -24.15 25.53
C PRO A 335 -14.98 -23.01 25.61
N SER A 336 -14.20 -22.93 26.69
CA SER A 336 -13.12 -21.95 26.85
C SER A 336 -11.96 -22.14 25.86
N SER A 337 -11.67 -23.38 25.48
CA SER A 337 -10.70 -23.69 24.41
C SER A 337 -11.27 -23.36 23.03
N LEU A 338 -12.57 -23.60 22.80
CA LEU A 338 -13.24 -23.22 21.55
C LEU A 338 -13.23 -21.71 21.34
N ARG A 339 -13.51 -20.92 22.40
CA ARG A 339 -13.39 -19.46 22.34
C ARG A 339 -11.98 -18.99 22.01
N ARG A 340 -10.95 -19.67 22.54
CA ARG A 340 -9.54 -19.39 22.22
C ARG A 340 -9.19 -19.76 20.78
N LEU A 341 -9.68 -20.88 20.27
CA LEU A 341 -9.48 -21.28 18.88
C LEU A 341 -10.15 -20.27 17.94
N PHE A 342 -11.40 -19.91 18.22
CA PHE A 342 -12.12 -18.87 17.47
C PHE A 342 -11.37 -17.54 17.47
N ALA A 343 -10.89 -17.06 18.63
CA ALA A 343 -10.06 -15.86 18.72
C ALA A 343 -8.78 -15.97 17.87
N THR A 344 -8.13 -17.14 17.87
CA THR A 344 -6.93 -17.42 17.07
C THR A 344 -7.23 -17.35 15.57
N ILE A 345 -8.32 -17.96 15.12
CA ILE A 345 -8.80 -17.91 13.73
C ILE A 345 -9.04 -16.45 13.32
N LEU A 346 -9.69 -15.65 14.16
CA LEU A 346 -9.92 -14.23 13.87
C LEU A 346 -8.61 -13.42 13.74
N VAL A 347 -7.57 -13.72 14.52
CA VAL A 347 -6.30 -12.99 14.46
C VAL A 347 -5.46 -13.39 13.26
N PHE A 348 -5.36 -14.68 12.97
CA PHE A 348 -4.32 -15.22 12.09
C PHE A 348 -4.85 -15.72 10.75
N CYS A 349 -6.14 -16.02 10.65
CA CYS A 349 -6.74 -16.62 9.45
C CYS A 349 -7.64 -15.64 8.68
N GLU A 350 -7.97 -14.47 9.25
CA GLU A 350 -8.80 -13.43 8.62
C GLU A 350 -10.07 -14.01 7.93
N PRO A 351 -10.94 -14.72 8.67
CA PRO A 351 -12.11 -15.39 8.09
C PRO A 351 -13.01 -14.40 7.36
N SER A 352 -13.45 -14.81 6.19
CA SER A 352 -14.22 -13.95 5.30
C SER A 352 -15.70 -13.80 5.67
N ASP A 353 -16.29 -14.77 6.40
CA ASP A 353 -17.62 -14.65 7.02
C ASP A 353 -17.55 -14.93 8.54
N VAL A 354 -17.12 -13.92 9.28
CA VAL A 354 -17.04 -13.97 10.74
C VAL A 354 -18.41 -14.23 11.39
N ARG A 355 -19.49 -13.67 10.81
CA ARG A 355 -20.82 -13.74 11.42
C ARG A 355 -21.45 -15.11 11.22
N GLY A 356 -21.28 -15.72 10.06
CA GLY A 356 -21.69 -17.11 9.80
C GLY A 356 -20.97 -18.09 10.73
N LEU A 357 -19.64 -17.98 10.84
CA LEU A 357 -18.83 -18.81 11.74
C LEU A 357 -19.23 -18.62 13.21
N TRP A 358 -19.45 -17.38 13.64
CA TRP A 358 -19.96 -17.07 14.99
C TRP A 358 -21.31 -17.73 15.26
N ASN A 359 -22.29 -17.49 14.39
CA ASN A 359 -23.65 -17.99 14.59
C ASN A 359 -23.69 -19.52 14.67
N LYS A 360 -22.86 -20.20 13.88
CA LYS A 360 -22.82 -21.67 13.84
C LYS A 360 -22.21 -22.29 15.10
N HIS A 361 -21.16 -21.69 15.66
CA HIS A 361 -20.42 -22.26 16.79
C HIS A 361 -20.74 -21.60 18.15
N LEU A 362 -21.64 -20.61 18.20
CA LEU A 362 -21.98 -19.88 19.43
C LEU A 362 -22.49 -20.80 20.54
N ASP A 363 -23.34 -21.76 20.21
CA ASP A 363 -23.93 -22.67 21.21
C ASP A 363 -22.83 -23.50 21.90
N ALA A 364 -21.90 -24.08 21.13
CA ALA A 364 -20.76 -24.84 21.68
C ALA A 364 -19.78 -23.94 22.45
N MET A 365 -19.51 -22.73 21.94
CA MET A 365 -18.66 -21.75 22.61
C MET A 365 -19.27 -21.16 23.89
N SER A 366 -20.56 -21.34 24.14
CA SER A 366 -21.27 -20.72 25.26
C SER A 366 -21.81 -21.71 26.29
N GLU A 367 -21.56 -23.01 26.09
CA GLU A 367 -22.14 -24.09 26.89
C GLU A 367 -21.86 -23.94 28.40
N ASP A 368 -20.63 -23.55 28.77
CA ASP A 368 -20.21 -23.36 30.16
C ASP A 368 -20.90 -22.16 30.84
N TYR A 369 -21.13 -21.07 30.10
CA TYR A 369 -21.86 -19.91 30.62
C TYR A 369 -23.37 -20.14 30.68
N SER A 370 -23.91 -20.88 29.72
CA SER A 370 -25.34 -21.23 29.66
C SER A 370 -25.80 -22.08 30.86
N ARG A 371 -24.89 -22.85 31.47
CA ARG A 371 -25.18 -23.62 32.70
C ARG A 371 -25.46 -22.73 33.91
N ASN A 372 -24.86 -21.54 33.97
CA ASN A 372 -24.95 -20.63 35.12
C ASN A 372 -25.85 -19.40 34.86
N CYS A 373 -26.22 -19.14 33.61
CA CYS A 373 -27.07 -18.00 33.23
C CYS A 373 -28.08 -18.41 32.16
N LYS A 374 -29.38 -18.26 32.44
CA LYS A 374 -30.45 -18.59 31.50
C LYS A 374 -30.75 -17.46 30.50
N CYS A 375 -30.17 -16.27 30.68
CA CYS A 375 -30.38 -15.14 29.77
C CYS A 375 -29.42 -15.24 28.58
N LYS A 376 -29.95 -15.56 27.39
CA LYS A 376 -29.17 -15.70 26.16
C LYS A 376 -28.34 -14.45 25.83
N HIS A 377 -28.93 -13.27 26.00
CA HIS A 377 -28.24 -12.00 25.74
C HIS A 377 -27.03 -11.83 26.67
N THR A 378 -27.17 -12.16 27.96
CA THR A 378 -26.08 -12.06 28.93
C THR A 378 -24.97 -13.08 28.62
N VAL A 379 -25.33 -14.30 28.25
CA VAL A 379 -24.37 -15.34 27.84
C VAL A 379 -23.58 -14.90 26.62
N GLU A 380 -24.23 -14.37 25.59
CA GLU A 380 -23.56 -13.86 24.38
C GLU A 380 -22.54 -12.76 24.72
N GLN A 381 -22.92 -11.81 25.59
CA GLN A 381 -22.01 -10.75 26.07
C GLN A 381 -20.81 -11.31 26.85
N MET A 382 -21.00 -12.36 27.64
CA MET A 382 -19.91 -13.00 28.38
C MET A 382 -18.91 -13.68 27.44
N VAL A 383 -19.39 -14.37 26.40
CA VAL A 383 -18.55 -14.99 25.36
C VAL A 383 -17.76 -13.91 24.61
N LEU A 384 -18.43 -12.85 24.14
CA LEU A 384 -17.79 -11.74 23.41
C LEU A 384 -16.72 -11.05 24.26
N ARG A 385 -17.00 -10.81 25.54
CA ARG A 385 -16.02 -10.23 26.48
C ARG A 385 -14.81 -11.14 26.65
N ASN A 386 -15.03 -12.44 26.80
CA ASN A 386 -13.94 -13.41 26.96
C ASN A 386 -13.04 -13.48 25.72
N ILE A 387 -13.63 -13.47 24.53
CA ILE A 387 -12.90 -13.42 23.25
C ILE A 387 -12.12 -12.12 23.12
N ARG A 388 -12.72 -10.97 23.46
CA ARG A 388 -12.04 -9.67 23.46
C ARG A 388 -10.81 -9.67 24.38
N ASP A 389 -10.94 -10.22 25.58
CA ASP A 389 -9.83 -10.29 26.54
C ASP A 389 -8.68 -11.19 25.99
N MET A 390 -9.02 -12.28 25.28
CA MET A 390 -8.04 -13.12 24.57
C MET A 390 -7.36 -12.36 23.42
N TRP A 391 -8.11 -11.55 22.67
CA TRP A 391 -7.57 -10.70 21.61
C TRP A 391 -6.56 -9.67 22.12
N HIS A 392 -6.86 -9.00 23.22
CA HIS A 392 -5.90 -8.09 23.87
C HIS A 392 -4.63 -8.83 24.29
N SER A 393 -4.75 -10.07 24.78
CA SER A 393 -3.58 -10.88 25.14
C SER A 393 -2.69 -11.24 23.95
N MET A 394 -3.23 -11.21 22.72
CA MET A 394 -2.51 -11.45 21.47
C MET A 394 -1.95 -10.16 20.84
N GLY A 395 -1.99 -9.03 21.55
CA GLY A 395 -1.42 -7.75 21.09
C GLY A 395 -2.24 -7.05 20.00
N LYS A 396 -3.54 -7.35 19.90
CA LYS A 396 -4.48 -6.67 19.01
C LYS A 396 -5.45 -5.83 19.85
N ASP A 397 -5.57 -4.53 19.52
CA ASP A 397 -6.57 -3.62 20.08
C ASP A 397 -7.62 -3.29 19.00
N ILE A 398 -8.90 -3.36 19.37
CA ILE A 398 -10.02 -2.75 18.62
C ILE A 398 -10.46 -1.49 19.34
#